data_AF-A0A5Q4ECQ9-F1
#
_entry.id   AF-A0A5Q4ECQ9-F1
#
_cell.length_a   1.000
_cell.length_b   1.000
_cell.length_c   1.000
_cell.angle_alpha   90.00
_cell.angle_beta   90.00
_cell.angle_gamma   90.00
#
_symmetry.space_group_name_H-M   'P 1'
#
loop_
_entity.id
_entity.type
_entity.pdbx_description
1 polymer ?
#
loop_
_entity_poly.entity_id
_entity_poly.type
_entity_poly.pdbx_seq_one_letter_code
_entity_poly.pdbx_strand_id
1 'polypeptide(L)'
;MDLSLLLAIALIIALVVWLNRRQGRRKTGYRLNPENTPAPTTAPKRPVRSRTERELLRLVGGNRAVAQRLVEQVQLRNPHHSEQWCWEKAIYDIQRDRHSS
;
A
#
# COMPACT_ATOMS: atom_id res chain seq x y z
N MET A 1 16.18 -13.01 26.23
CA MET A 1 15.27 -12.18 25.39
C MET A 1 14.41 -11.41 26.38
N ASP A 2 14.67 -10.12 26.56
CA ASP A 2 14.08 -9.38 27.67
C ASP A 2 12.59 -9.13 27.46
N LEU A 3 11.79 -9.40 28.49
CA LEU A 3 10.34 -9.21 28.47
C LEU A 3 9.95 -7.77 28.07
N SER A 4 10.78 -6.81 28.47
CA SER A 4 10.64 -5.39 28.13
C SER A 4 10.74 -5.12 26.62
N LEU A 5 11.60 -5.87 25.90
CA LEU A 5 11.74 -5.75 24.45
C LEU A 5 10.47 -6.25 23.74
N LEU A 6 9.89 -7.36 24.22
CA LEU A 6 8.66 -7.93 23.66
C LEU A 6 7.45 -7.01 23.86
N LEU A 7 7.33 -6.38 25.03
CA LEU A 7 6.26 -5.41 25.31
C LEU A 7 6.39 -4.15 24.46
N ALA A 8 7.61 -3.65 24.26
CA ALA A 8 7.86 -2.50 23.39
C ALA A 8 7.45 -2.79 21.94
N ILE A 9 7.82 -3.96 21.41
CA ILE A 9 7.47 -4.38 20.05
C ILE A 9 5.94 -4.52 19.90
N ALA A 10 5.27 -5.15 20.89
CA ALA A 10 3.81 -5.31 20.86
C ALA A 10 3.06 -3.97 20.87
N LEU A 11 3.52 -2.99 21.67
CA LEU A 11 2.94 -1.64 21.70
C LEU A 11 3.13 -0.89 20.39
N ILE A 12 4.31 -0.99 19.77
CA ILE A 12 4.58 -0.38 18.47
C ILE A 12 3.66 -1.00 17.40
N ILE A 13 3.51 -2.33 17.39
CA ILE A 13 2.61 -3.01 16.45
C ILE A 13 1.16 -2.56 16.67
N ALA A 14 0.70 -2.50 17.93
CA ALA A 14 -0.66 -2.06 18.25
C ALA A 14 -0.92 -0.60 17.84
N LEU A 15 0.04 0.29 18.06
CA LEU A 15 -0.03 1.70 17.65
C LEU A 15 -0.07 1.84 16.13
N VAL A 16 0.77 1.09 15.41
CA VAL A 16 0.80 1.09 13.94
C VAL A 16 -0.52 0.57 13.38
N VAL A 17 -1.06 -0.53 13.91
CA VAL A 17 -2.37 -1.06 13.51
C VAL A 17 -3.48 -0.05 13.79
N TRP A 18 -3.43 0.64 14.93
CA TRP A 18 -4.42 1.66 15.31
C TRP A 18 -4.37 2.89 14.39
N LEU A 19 -3.17 3.36 14.03
CA LEU A 19 -2.97 4.46 13.09
C LEU A 19 -3.39 4.07 11.66
N ASN A 20 -3.14 2.82 11.26
CA ASN A 20 -3.51 2.31 9.94
C ASN A 20 -5.03 2.09 9.82
N ARG A 21 -5.70 1.66 10.92
CA ARG A 21 -7.16 1.56 11.01
C ARG A 21 -7.85 2.92 10.92
N ARG A 22 -7.22 3.98 11.44
CA ARG A 22 -7.79 5.36 11.41
C ARG A 22 -7.83 5.97 10.00
N GLN A 23 -7.00 5.50 9.07
CA GLN A 23 -6.95 6.00 7.69
C GLN A 23 -8.01 5.38 6.77
N GLY A 24 -8.63 4.27 7.17
CA GLY A 24 -9.74 3.63 6.45
C GLY A 24 -11.06 4.41 6.39
N ARG A 25 -11.12 5.63 6.95
CA ARG A 25 -12.32 6.49 6.95
C ARG A 25 -12.33 7.59 5.89
N ARG A 26 -11.36 7.65 4.97
CA ARG A 26 -11.44 8.58 3.82
C ARG A 26 -12.21 7.93 2.67
N LYS A 27 -13.54 7.93 2.80
CA LYS A 27 -14.47 7.78 1.68
C LYS A 27 -14.18 8.90 0.67
N THR A 28 -13.61 8.56 -0.47
CA THR A 28 -13.70 9.42 -1.66
C THR A 28 -14.64 8.69 -2.61
N GLY A 29 -15.86 9.18 -2.69
CA GLY A 29 -16.89 8.66 -3.56
C GLY A 29 -16.43 8.70 -5.01
N TYR A 30 -16.35 7.53 -5.63
CA TYR A 30 -16.35 7.43 -7.07
C TYR A 30 -17.81 7.62 -7.52
N ARG A 31 -18.11 8.78 -8.11
CA ARG A 31 -19.30 8.94 -8.94
C ARG A 31 -19.16 7.97 -10.12
N LEU A 32 -19.92 6.88 -10.09
CA LEU A 32 -20.11 6.00 -11.23
C LEU A 32 -21.05 6.71 -12.21
N ASN A 33 -20.56 7.05 -13.39
CA ASN A 33 -21.39 7.31 -14.56
C ASN A 33 -21.62 5.95 -15.22
N PRO A 34 -22.84 5.38 -15.25
CA PRO A 34 -23.10 4.11 -15.88
C PRO A 34 -23.73 4.36 -17.25
N GLU A 35 -22.94 4.34 -18.31
CA GLU A 35 -23.53 4.18 -19.63
C GLU A 35 -22.65 3.30 -20.52
N ASN A 36 -23.23 2.15 -20.88
CA ASN A 36 -22.86 1.21 -21.94
C ASN A 36 -21.50 0.50 -21.87
N THR A 37 -21.50 -0.80 -21.54
CA THR A 37 -20.94 -1.89 -22.37
C THR A 37 -21.27 -3.27 -21.74
N PRO A 38 -21.82 -4.25 -22.48
CA PRO A 38 -22.10 -5.61 -21.97
C PRO A 38 -20.94 -6.61 -22.18
N ALA A 39 -20.47 -7.23 -21.08
CA ALA A 39 -19.74 -8.53 -20.92
C ALA A 39 -18.44 -8.82 -21.72
N PRO A 40 -17.56 -9.78 -21.33
CA PRO A 40 -17.51 -10.66 -20.15
C PRO A 40 -16.19 -10.61 -19.33
N THR A 41 -16.25 -11.14 -18.10
CA THR A 41 -15.16 -11.73 -17.28
C THR A 41 -13.70 -11.31 -17.55
N THR A 42 -13.28 -10.18 -16.98
CA THR A 42 -11.98 -10.04 -16.31
C THR A 42 -12.18 -8.91 -15.31
N ALA A 43 -12.09 -9.20 -14.01
CA ALA A 43 -12.23 -8.17 -12.99
C ALA A 43 -11.28 -7.02 -13.36
N PRO A 44 -11.78 -5.78 -13.56
CA PRO A 44 -10.91 -4.69 -13.97
C PRO A 44 -9.89 -4.49 -12.86
N LYS A 45 -8.62 -4.76 -13.17
CA LYS A 45 -7.48 -4.39 -12.33
C LYS A 45 -7.60 -2.87 -12.16
N ARG A 46 -8.20 -2.44 -11.05
CA ARG A 46 -8.50 -1.02 -10.83
C ARG A 46 -7.18 -0.27 -10.99
N PRO A 47 -7.09 0.71 -11.90
CA PRO A 47 -5.84 1.39 -12.14
C PRO A 47 -5.38 2.02 -10.83
N VAL A 48 -4.14 1.70 -10.45
CA VAL A 48 -3.46 2.33 -9.31
C VAL A 48 -3.48 3.83 -9.55
N ARG A 49 -3.71 4.60 -8.49
CA ARG A 49 -3.69 6.05 -8.60
C ARG A 49 -2.32 6.48 -9.14
N SER A 50 -2.31 7.18 -10.28
CA SER A 50 -1.08 7.66 -10.94
C SER A 50 -0.18 8.51 -10.04
N ARG A 51 -0.71 9.05 -8.94
CA ARG A 51 0.06 9.72 -7.90
C ARG A 51 0.94 8.76 -7.09
N THR A 52 0.40 7.60 -6.72
CA THR A 52 1.09 6.60 -5.90
C THR A 52 2.23 5.95 -6.68
N GLU A 53 2.01 5.63 -7.96
CA GLU A 53 3.07 5.12 -8.84
C GLU A 53 4.20 6.15 -8.98
N ARG A 54 3.88 7.42 -9.27
CA ARG A 54 4.88 8.49 -9.38
C ARG A 54 5.66 8.71 -8.08
N GLU A 55 5.01 8.62 -6.93
CA GLU A 55 5.71 8.79 -5.65
C GLU A 55 6.65 7.62 -5.37
N LEU A 56 6.23 6.38 -5.62
CA LEU A 56 7.11 5.24 -5.46
C LEU A 56 8.31 5.34 -6.41
N LEU A 57 8.08 5.72 -7.67
CA LEU A 57 9.14 5.99 -8.65
C LEU A 57 10.12 7.06 -8.16
N ARG A 58 9.62 8.17 -7.61
CA ARG A 58 10.46 9.22 -7.03
C ARG A 58 11.33 8.69 -5.89
N LEU A 59 10.76 7.83 -5.03
CA LEU A 59 11.49 7.21 -3.93
C LEU A 59 12.57 6.25 -4.43
N VAL A 60 12.33 5.48 -5.49
CA VAL A 60 13.34 4.54 -6.04
C VAL A 60 14.25 5.17 -7.10
N GLY A 61 14.31 6.49 -7.20
CA GLY A 61 15.19 7.20 -8.14
C GLY A 61 14.81 7.04 -9.61
N GLY A 62 13.53 6.84 -9.91
CA GLY A 62 13.00 6.63 -11.26
C GLY A 62 13.08 5.19 -11.76
N ASN A 63 13.63 4.26 -10.96
CA ASN A 63 13.76 2.87 -11.36
C ASN A 63 12.43 2.11 -11.27
N ARG A 64 11.71 2.05 -12.38
CA ARG A 64 10.40 1.36 -12.46
C ARG A 64 10.46 -0.13 -12.16
N ALA A 65 11.55 -0.82 -12.54
CA ALA A 65 11.72 -2.24 -12.25
C ALA A 65 11.79 -2.50 -10.73
N VAL A 66 12.48 -1.62 -10.00
CA VAL A 66 12.56 -1.70 -8.53
C VAL A 66 11.20 -1.41 -7.89
N ALA A 67 10.49 -0.37 -8.36
CA ALA A 67 9.15 -0.05 -7.88
C ALA A 67 8.17 -1.23 -8.04
N GLN A 68 8.14 -1.89 -9.21
CA GLN A 68 7.29 -3.06 -9.43
C GLN A 68 7.65 -4.24 -8.51
N ARG A 69 8.94 -4.58 -8.40
CA ARG A 69 9.38 -5.69 -7.54
C ARG A 69 8.98 -5.49 -6.08
N LEU A 70 9.06 -4.26 -5.58
CA LEU A 70 8.62 -3.92 -4.22
C LEU A 70 7.13 -4.17 -4.04
N VAL A 71 6.30 -3.72 -4.99
CA VAL A 71 4.85 -3.91 -4.94
C VAL A 71 4.49 -5.38 -5.04
N GLU A 72 5.14 -6.12 -5.95
CA GLU A 72 4.97 -7.57 -6.10
C GLU A 72 5.32 -8.31 -4.82
N GLN A 73 6.43 -7.97 -4.17
CA GLN A 73 6.83 -8.56 -2.90
C GLN A 73 5.79 -8.27 -1.80
N VAL A 74 5.24 -7.05 -1.75
CA VAL A 74 4.16 -6.70 -0.82
C VAL A 74 2.89 -7.49 -1.13
N GLN A 75 2.54 -7.63 -2.40
CA GLN A 75 1.34 -8.34 -2.85
C GLN A 75 1.42 -9.84 -2.55
N LEU A 76 2.57 -10.47 -2.77
CA LEU A 76 2.82 -11.88 -2.43
C LEU A 76 2.64 -12.15 -0.94
N ARG A 77 3.04 -11.20 -0.09
CA ARG A 77 2.89 -11.29 1.36
C ARG A 77 1.48 -10.94 1.85
N ASN A 78 0.70 -10.24 1.02
CA ASN A 78 -0.60 -9.68 1.37
C ASN A 78 -1.64 -9.94 0.26
N PRO A 79 -1.93 -11.21 -0.07
CA PRO A 79 -2.77 -11.56 -1.22
C PRO A 79 -4.23 -11.10 -1.08
N HIS A 80 -4.69 -10.83 0.14
CA HIS A 80 -6.06 -10.37 0.42
C HIS A 80 -6.25 -8.85 0.28
N HIS A 81 -5.19 -8.11 -0.01
CA HIS A 81 -5.23 -6.66 -0.13
C HIS A 81 -5.32 -6.18 -1.58
N SER A 82 -5.84 -4.97 -1.77
CA SER A 82 -5.92 -4.35 -3.08
C SER A 82 -4.54 -3.95 -3.61
N GLU A 83 -4.39 -3.90 -4.94
CA GLU A 83 -3.15 -3.44 -5.58
C GLU A 83 -2.77 -2.04 -5.10
N GLN A 84 -3.72 -1.11 -5.01
CA GLN A 84 -3.52 0.24 -4.47
C GLN A 84 -2.91 0.21 -3.05
N TRP A 85 -3.40 -0.66 -2.17
CA TRP A 85 -2.85 -0.81 -0.82
C TRP A 85 -1.40 -1.31 -0.87
N CYS A 86 -1.07 -2.24 -1.79
CA CYS A 86 0.29 -2.75 -1.95
C CYS A 86 1.26 -1.64 -2.38
N TRP A 87 0.83 -0.76 -3.30
CA TRP A 87 1.60 0.42 -3.71
C TRP A 87 1.84 1.41 -2.58
N GLU A 88 0.79 1.73 -1.81
CA GLU A 88 0.90 2.62 -0.65
C GLU A 88 1.82 2.04 0.43
N LYS A 89 1.72 0.73 0.65
CA LYS A 89 2.53 0.01 1.63
C LYS A 89 4.01 -0.03 1.23
N ALA A 90 4.31 -0.23 -0.06
CA ALA A 90 5.68 -0.17 -0.58
C ALA A 90 6.32 1.23 -0.39
N ILE A 91 5.57 2.31 -0.63
CA ILE A 91 6.02 3.69 -0.36
C ILE A 91 6.36 3.86 1.12
N TYR A 92 5.46 3.42 2.00
CA TYR A 92 5.64 3.54 3.44
C TYR A 92 6.90 2.82 3.91
N ASP A 93 7.16 1.60 3.43
CA ASP A 93 8.32 0.82 3.85
C ASP A 93 9.63 1.54 3.49
N ILE A 94 9.75 2.10 2.28
CA ILE A 94 10.94 2.89 1.89
C ILE A 94 11.08 4.17 2.72
N GLN A 95 9.98 4.90 2.94
CA GLN A 95 10.02 6.14 3.73
C GLN A 95 10.44 5.87 5.17
N ARG A 96 9.98 4.76 5.75
CA ARG A 96 10.36 4.33 7.09
C ARG A 96 11.83 3.97 7.16
N ASP A 97 12.34 3.21 6.20
CA ASP A 97 13.74 2.78 6.17
C ASP A 97 14.68 4.01 6.05
N ARG A 98 14.27 5.04 5.31
CA ARG A 98 15.00 6.31 5.19
C ARG A 98 15.00 7.17 6.45
N HIS A 99 13.93 7.11 7.24
CA HIS A 99 13.82 7.88 8.48
C HIS A 99 14.49 7.16 9.67
N SER A 100 14.88 5.90 9.49
CA SER A 100 15.53 5.08 10.52
C SER A 100 17.07 5.09 10.42
N SER A 101 17.62 5.82 9.44
CA SER A 101 19.06 5.97 9.19
C SER A 101 19.52 7.38 9.51
#